data_AF-W1Y6D0-F1
#
_entry.id   AF-W1Y6D0-F1
#
_cell.length_a   1.000
_cell.length_b   1.000
_cell.length_c   1.000
_cell.angle_alpha   90.00
_cell.angle_beta   90.00
_cell.angle_gamma   90.00
#
_symmetry.space_group_name_H-M   'P 1'
#
loop_
_entity.id
_entity.type
_entity.pdbx_description
1 polymer ?
#
loop_
_entity_poly.entity_id
_entity_poly.type
_entity_poly.pdbx_seq_one_letter_code
_entity_poly.pdbx_strand_id
1 'polypeptide(L)'
;VMTPNILQMMQYINPEKSEFVTKIIQFYFDFHWQQEHVLGAVINDPLVVFYALHPKLSRQLTTFMTVVTSGIALGQSIVDIADFWHEKPNAIL
;
A
#
# COMPACT_ATOMS: atom_id res chain seq x y z
N VAL A 1 -3.01 0.50 -7.27
CA VAL A 1 -4.47 0.55 -7.02
C VAL A 1 -5.09 -0.67 -7.68
N MET A 2 -5.99 -1.36 -6.98
CA MET A 2 -6.83 -2.39 -7.56
C MET A 2 -7.99 -1.72 -8.30
N THR A 3 -7.99 -1.80 -9.63
CA THR A 3 -9.00 -1.17 -10.47
C THR A 3 -10.16 -2.13 -10.75
N PRO A 4 -11.32 -1.63 -11.23
CA PRO A 4 -12.42 -2.50 -11.66
C PRO A 4 -12.01 -3.54 -12.70
N ASN A 5 -11.10 -3.19 -13.62
CA ASN A 5 -10.60 -4.14 -14.63
C ASN A 5 -9.75 -5.26 -14.01
N ILE A 6 -9.00 -4.99 -12.94
CA ILE A 6 -8.29 -6.05 -12.19
C ILE A 6 -9.30 -6.98 -11.53
N LEU A 7 -10.35 -6.43 -10.91
CA LEU A 7 -11.41 -7.25 -10.31
C LEU A 7 -12.12 -8.13 -11.36
N GLN A 8 -12.41 -7.57 -12.54
CA GLN A 8 -12.98 -8.32 -13.65
C GLN A 8 -12.01 -9.41 -14.14
N MET A 9 -10.72 -9.12 -14.24
CA MET A 9 -9.71 -10.13 -14.59
C MET A 9 -9.68 -11.29 -13.57
N MET A 10 -9.85 -11.00 -12.28
CA MET A 10 -9.93 -12.05 -11.26
C MET A 10 -11.09 -13.01 -11.49
N GLN A 11 -12.22 -12.56 -12.05
CA GLN A 11 -13.35 -13.44 -12.38
C GLN A 11 -12.97 -14.50 -13.41
N TYR A 12 -12.15 -14.14 -14.40
CA TYR A 12 -11.65 -15.10 -15.40
C TYR A 12 -10.62 -16.08 -14.84
N ILE A 13 -9.85 -15.67 -13.83
CA ILE A 13 -8.78 -16.49 -13.24
C ILE A 13 -9.32 -17.45 -12.16
N ASN A 14 -10.15 -16.93 -11.25
CA ASN A 14 -10.71 -17.69 -10.15
C ASN A 14 -12.07 -17.08 -9.73
N PRO A 15 -13.18 -17.60 -10.28
CA PRO A 15 -14.52 -17.07 -10.02
C PRO A 15 -14.89 -17.07 -8.53
N GLU A 16 -14.60 -18.15 -7.80
CA GLU A 16 -14.94 -18.30 -6.38
C GLU A 16 -14.25 -17.25 -5.51
N LYS A 17 -12.92 -17.09 -5.67
CA LYS A 17 -12.17 -16.06 -4.95
C LYS A 17 -12.58 -14.66 -5.37
N SER A 18 -12.87 -14.46 -6.66
CA SER A 18 -13.32 -13.17 -7.17
C SER A 18 -14.67 -12.75 -6.57
N GLU A 19 -15.60 -13.70 -6.39
CA GLU A 19 -16.88 -13.42 -5.74
C GLU A 19 -16.68 -12.94 -4.30
N PHE A 20 -15.81 -13.60 -3.53
CA PHE A 20 -15.46 -13.18 -2.18
C PHE A 20 -14.85 -11.77 -2.16
N VAL A 21 -13.86 -11.52 -3.02
CA VAL A 21 -13.17 -10.21 -3.07
C VAL A 21 -14.11 -9.10 -3.51
N THR A 22 -15.00 -9.36 -4.47
CA THR A 22 -16.01 -8.40 -4.93
C THR A 22 -16.90 -7.93 -3.77
N LYS A 23 -17.35 -8.85 -2.92
CA LYS A 23 -18.21 -8.53 -1.77
C LYS A 23 -17.54 -7.62 -0.75
N ILE A 24 -16.23 -7.78 -0.52
CA ILE A 24 -15.51 -7.00 0.49
C ILE A 24 -14.91 -5.68 -0.05
N ILE A 25 -14.62 -5.59 -1.36
CA ILE A 25 -13.93 -4.43 -1.94
C ILE A 25 -14.87 -3.34 -2.44
N GLN A 26 -16.15 -3.66 -2.71
CA GLN A 26 -17.10 -2.72 -3.31
C GLN A 26 -17.25 -1.42 -2.48
N PHE A 27 -17.42 -1.54 -1.17
CA PHE A 27 -17.49 -0.39 -0.27
C PHE A 27 -16.24 0.51 -0.37
N TYR A 28 -15.06 -0.09 -0.56
CA TYR A 28 -13.79 0.62 -0.65
C TYR A 28 -13.64 1.36 -1.99
N PHE A 29 -14.16 0.80 -3.09
CA PHE A 29 -14.24 1.52 -4.37
C PHE A 29 -15.09 2.78 -4.24
N ASP A 30 -16.26 2.66 -3.60
CA ASP A 30 -17.17 3.79 -3.41
C ASP A 30 -16.54 4.86 -2.50
N PHE A 31 -15.88 4.44 -1.41
CA PHE A 31 -15.16 5.33 -0.50
C PHE A 31 -14.05 6.12 -1.22
N HIS A 32 -13.14 5.46 -1.94
CA HIS A 32 -12.04 6.14 -2.63
C HIS A 32 -12.53 7.05 -3.75
N TRP A 33 -13.63 6.72 -4.41
CA TRP A 33 -14.26 7.64 -5.37
C TRP A 33 -14.78 8.90 -4.67
N GLN A 34 -15.51 8.74 -3.56
CA GLN A 34 -16.10 9.87 -2.83
C GLN A 34 -15.06 10.79 -2.19
N GLN A 35 -13.98 10.24 -1.65
CA GLN A 35 -12.97 11.02 -0.92
C GLN A 35 -11.84 11.53 -1.81
N GLU A 36 -11.35 10.69 -2.73
CA GLU A 36 -10.10 10.92 -3.45
C GLU A 36 -10.30 11.01 -4.97
N HIS A 37 -11.52 10.76 -5.47
CA HIS A 37 -11.83 10.66 -6.90
C HIS A 37 -10.95 9.62 -7.64
N VAL A 38 -10.54 8.57 -6.93
CA VAL A 38 -9.75 7.46 -7.47
C VAL A 38 -10.68 6.34 -7.92
N LEU A 39 -10.53 5.88 -9.17
CA LEU A 39 -11.28 4.74 -9.69
C LEU A 39 -10.61 3.41 -9.31
N GLY A 40 -10.93 2.93 -8.11
CA GLY A 40 -10.45 1.66 -7.57
C GLY A 40 -10.22 1.71 -6.07
N ALA A 41 -9.56 0.67 -5.53
CA ALA A 41 -9.19 0.59 -4.12
C ALA A 41 -7.67 0.54 -3.94
N VAL A 42 -7.18 1.20 -2.91
CA VAL A 42 -5.83 0.95 -2.40
C VAL A 42 -5.87 -0.34 -1.55
N ILE A 43 -4.96 -1.28 -1.83
CA ILE A 43 -4.90 -2.62 -1.20
C ILE A 43 -3.55 -2.82 -0.49
N ASN A 44 -3.22 -1.91 0.41
CA ASN A 44 -1.90 -1.87 1.05
C ASN A 44 -1.57 -3.16 1.82
N ASP A 45 -2.50 -3.67 2.63
CA ASP A 45 -2.23 -4.84 3.48
C ASP A 45 -1.92 -6.11 2.65
N PRO A 46 -2.69 -6.44 1.59
CA PRO A 46 -2.28 -7.50 0.66
C PRO A 46 -0.90 -7.30 0.02
N LEU A 47 -0.49 -6.06 -0.26
CA LEU A 47 0.84 -5.77 -0.82
C LEU A 47 1.96 -6.04 0.20
N VAL A 48 1.73 -5.83 1.49
CA VAL A 48 2.68 -6.20 2.54
C VAL A 48 2.89 -7.72 2.59
N VAL A 49 1.80 -8.50 2.50
CA VAL A 49 1.89 -9.96 2.42
C VAL A 49 2.64 -10.40 1.16
N PHE A 50 2.37 -9.76 0.02
CA PHE A 50 3.09 -10.01 -1.22
C PHE A 50 4.59 -9.71 -1.09
N TYR A 51 4.97 -8.58 -0.48
CA TYR A 51 6.37 -8.23 -0.22
C TYR A 51 7.05 -9.29 0.65
N ALA A 52 6.40 -9.76 1.71
CA ALA A 52 6.95 -10.77 2.60
C ALA A 52 7.20 -12.11 1.87
N LEU A 53 6.33 -12.49 0.94
CA LEU A 53 6.47 -13.72 0.15
C LEU A 53 7.46 -13.58 -1.01
N HIS A 54 7.54 -12.39 -1.61
CA HIS A 54 8.30 -12.14 -2.85
C HIS A 54 9.13 -10.85 -2.77
N PRO A 55 10.07 -10.71 -1.82
CA PRO A 55 10.77 -9.45 -1.59
C PRO A 55 11.63 -9.01 -2.78
N LYS A 56 12.08 -9.96 -3.61
CA LYS A 56 12.87 -9.71 -4.83
C LYS A 56 12.08 -9.01 -5.95
N LEU A 57 10.75 -9.04 -5.89
CA LEU A 57 9.89 -8.37 -6.87
C LEU A 57 9.61 -6.91 -6.52
N SER A 58 10.12 -6.44 -5.36
CA SER A 58 9.93 -5.07 -4.88
C SER A 58 11.25 -4.31 -4.95
N ARG A 59 11.18 -3.04 -5.32
CA ARG A 59 12.31 -2.11 -5.13
C ARG A 59 12.42 -1.81 -3.65
N GLN A 60 13.66 -1.74 -3.13
CA GLN A 60 13.92 -1.50 -1.72
C GLN A 60 14.88 -0.32 -1.52
N LEU A 61 14.68 0.43 -0.43
CA LEU A 61 15.59 1.44 0.08
C LEU A 61 15.86 1.18 1.57
N THR A 62 17.10 0.84 1.89
CA THR A 62 17.57 0.76 3.28
C THR A 62 18.06 2.14 3.70
N THR A 63 17.40 2.76 4.68
CA THR A 63 17.69 4.14 5.12
C THR A 63 17.32 4.34 6.59
N PHE A 64 17.74 5.46 7.16
CA PHE A 64 17.25 5.92 8.46
C PHE A 64 15.91 6.65 8.27
N MET A 65 14.96 6.33 9.14
CA MET A 65 13.71 7.07 9.26
C MET A 65 13.35 7.30 10.73
N THR A 66 12.54 8.33 10.97
CA THR A 66 11.96 8.63 12.28
C THR A 66 10.48 8.98 12.14
N VAL A 67 9.75 8.99 13.26
CA VAL A 67 8.32 9.34 13.30
C VAL A 67 8.13 10.59 14.15
N VAL A 68 7.38 11.55 13.61
CA VAL A 68 7.01 12.76 14.34
C VAL A 68 5.98 12.40 15.42
N THR A 69 6.31 12.67 16.68
CA THR A 69 5.47 12.29 17.85
C THR A 69 4.69 13.44 18.48
N SER A 70 4.77 14.65 17.92
CA SER A 70 4.03 15.83 18.41
C SER A 70 3.87 16.92 17.34
N GLY A 71 2.99 17.89 17.58
CA GLY A 71 2.78 19.05 16.70
C GLY A 71 1.93 18.76 15.46
N ILE A 72 1.93 19.68 14.50
CA ILE A 72 1.06 19.62 13.30
C ILE A 72 1.38 18.43 12.38
N ALA A 73 2.62 17.95 12.42
CA ALA A 73 3.11 16.84 11.61
C ALA A 73 3.03 15.48 12.35
N LEU A 74 2.32 15.40 13.47
CA LEU A 74 2.15 14.17 14.25
C LEU A 74 1.78 12.98 13.36
N GLY A 75 2.53 11.87 13.52
CA GLY A 75 2.33 10.63 12.76
C GLY A 75 3.03 10.57 11.41
N GLN A 76 3.67 11.65 10.95
CA GLN A 76 4.48 11.59 9.73
C GLN A 76 5.77 10.81 9.93
N SER A 77 6.04 9.91 8.98
CA SER A 77 7.33 9.25 8.80
C SER A 77 8.28 10.16 8.03
N ILE A 78 9.42 10.54 8.63
CA ILE A 78 10.48 11.32 7.98
C ILE A 78 11.58 10.38 7.55
N VAL A 79 11.87 10.34 6.25
CA VAL A 79 12.83 9.44 5.63
C VAL A 79 14.04 10.24 5.15
N ASP A 80 15.24 9.88 5.61
CA ASP A 80 16.48 10.54 5.22
C ASP A 80 17.06 9.92 3.93
N ILE A 81 16.38 10.17 2.81
CA ILE A 81 16.73 9.57 1.49
C ILE A 81 18.14 9.99 1.03
N ALA A 82 18.62 11.16 1.47
CA ALA A 82 19.90 11.72 1.07
C ALA A 82 21.03 11.47 2.09
N ASP A 83 20.76 10.73 3.18
CA ASP A 83 21.72 10.45 4.26
C ASP A 83 22.33 11.72 4.87
N PHE A 84 21.53 12.77 5.12
CA PHE A 84 22.02 14.02 5.72
C PHE A 84 22.28 13.92 7.22
N TRP A 85 21.57 13.05 7.92
CA TRP A 85 21.73 12.86 9.37
C TRP A 85 22.83 11.85 9.71
N HIS A 86 23.27 11.05 8.74
CA HIS A 86 24.30 10.02 8.90
C HIS A 86 24.01 9.04 10.06
N GLU A 87 22.73 8.84 10.36
CA GLU A 87 22.27 7.90 11.37
C GLU A 87 22.29 6.47 10.81
N LYS A 88 22.43 5.48 11.70
CA LYS A 88 22.42 4.07 11.28
C LYS A 88 21.05 3.73 10.66
N PRO A 89 20.98 3.16 9.44
CA PRO A 89 19.72 2.74 8.85
C PRO A 89 18.92 1.81 9.77
N ASN A 90 17.61 2.10 9.89
CA ASN A 90 16.70 1.39 10.79
C ASN A 90 15.44 0.86 10.09
N ALA A 91 15.28 1.11 8.78
CA ALA A 91 14.13 0.66 8.01
C ALA A 91 14.50 0.21 6.59
N ILE A 92 13.64 -0.62 6.01
CA ILE A 92 13.62 -0.98 4.59
C ILE A 92 12.27 -0.51 4.04
N LEU A 93 12.32 0.37 3.05
CA LEU A 93 11.15 0.94 2.36
C LEU A 93 10.98 0.32 0.97
#